data_AF-A0A9Q3FE91-F1
#
_entry.id   AF-A0A9Q3FE91-F1
#
_cell.length_a   1.000
_cell.length_b   1.000
_cell.length_c   1.000
_cell.angle_alpha   90.00
_cell.angle_beta   90.00
_cell.angle_gamma   90.00
#
_symmetry.space_group_name_H-M   'P 1'
#
loop_
_entity.id
_entity.type
_entity.pdbx_description
1 polymer ?
#
loop_
_entity_poly.entity_id
_entity_poly.type
_entity_poly.pdbx_seq_one_letter_code
_entity_poly.pdbx_strand_id
1 'polypeptide(L)'
;MAETIEEFFDDEDIRNSKLAGTAVMTKAYFSGSVSAAETATSLISFFNNNDEAKLFQYIAWIVLPMAEQLPETHETLIQLLTKLKCLLESEDNKQHRLQLNELSLKYELDERGLRYGDPDPDKGALRNMLREEWTNVNRFAALVHKAGLEDLSAFAKRTITFAIRRGGWRVNWKGDATTSNQLQALEGHAGAAMQWLLECAHSLYSKDRTVKESWNQWEGDLQWIVEQTDLCDKTRLLCQEALTRMRDVRV
;
A
#
# COMPACT_ATOMS: atom_id res chain seq x y z
N MET A 1 -6.60 15.65 3.09
CA MET A 1 -6.99 14.24 3.09
C MET A 1 -8.50 14.22 2.94
N ALA A 2 -9.01 13.47 1.97
CA ALA A 2 -10.44 13.23 1.88
C ALA A 2 -10.87 12.33 3.04
N GLU A 3 -11.98 12.67 3.69
CA GLU A 3 -12.58 11.85 4.76
C GLU A 3 -13.65 10.91 4.22
N THR A 4 -14.13 11.17 2.99
CA THR A 4 -15.15 10.36 2.31
C THR A 4 -14.79 10.10 0.85
N ILE A 5 -15.43 9.08 0.28
CA ILE A 5 -15.31 8.76 -1.15
C ILE A 5 -15.84 9.92 -2.01
N GLU A 6 -16.92 10.57 -1.56
CA GLU A 6 -17.51 11.73 -2.21
C GLU A 6 -16.52 12.89 -2.28
N GLU A 7 -15.92 13.26 -1.15
CA GLU A 7 -14.90 14.31 -1.09
C GLU A 7 -13.69 14.00 -1.98
N PHE A 8 -13.23 12.75 -1.98
CA PHE A 8 -12.11 12.33 -2.82
C PHE A 8 -12.39 12.60 -4.29
N PHE A 9 -13.56 12.21 -4.79
CA PHE A 9 -13.91 12.41 -6.21
C PHE A 9 -14.37 13.84 -6.53
N ASP A 10 -14.66 14.65 -5.51
CA ASP A 10 -14.95 16.08 -5.65
C ASP A 10 -13.66 16.93 -5.59
N ASP A 11 -12.48 16.32 -5.56
CA ASP A 11 -11.21 17.04 -5.69
C ASP A 11 -11.08 17.71 -7.08
N GLU A 12 -10.70 18.99 -7.12
CA GLU A 12 -10.58 19.75 -8.37
C GLU A 12 -9.48 19.22 -9.29
N ASP A 13 -8.37 18.73 -8.74
CA ASP A 13 -7.27 18.17 -9.52
C ASP A 13 -7.74 16.88 -10.20
N ILE A 14 -8.51 16.04 -9.51
CA ILE A 14 -9.11 14.83 -10.10
C ILE A 14 -10.14 15.21 -11.17
N ARG A 15 -11.05 16.15 -10.87
CA ARG A 15 -12.13 16.57 -11.79
C ARG A 15 -11.62 17.27 -13.05
N ASN A 16 -10.52 18.02 -12.95
CA ASN A 16 -9.92 18.75 -14.08
C ASN A 16 -8.82 17.93 -14.78
N SER A 17 -8.48 16.75 -14.27
CA SER A 17 -7.51 15.88 -14.92
C SER A 17 -8.07 15.23 -16.19
N LYS A 18 -7.17 14.83 -17.08
CA LYS A 18 -7.47 13.88 -18.17
C LYS A 18 -7.99 12.51 -17.70
N LEU A 19 -7.94 12.24 -16.39
CA LEU A 19 -8.48 11.03 -15.76
C LEU A 19 -9.91 11.22 -15.23
N ALA A 20 -10.54 12.39 -15.39
CA ALA A 20 -11.90 12.65 -14.91
C ALA A 20 -12.91 11.57 -15.34
N GLY A 21 -12.82 11.08 -16.58
CA GLY A 21 -13.66 9.98 -17.05
C GLY A 21 -13.48 8.68 -16.25
N THR A 22 -12.24 8.35 -15.89
CA THR A 22 -11.92 7.18 -15.05
C THR A 22 -12.36 7.38 -13.60
N ALA A 23 -12.30 8.62 -13.10
CA ALA A 23 -12.79 8.98 -11.77
C ALA A 23 -14.31 8.79 -11.68
N VAL A 24 -15.07 9.24 -12.68
CA VAL A 24 -16.53 9.03 -12.75
C VAL A 24 -16.90 7.54 -12.76
N MET A 25 -16.20 6.74 -13.57
CA MET A 25 -16.42 5.28 -13.62
C MET A 25 -16.11 4.61 -12.29
N THR A 26 -15.05 5.06 -11.61
CA THR A 26 -14.64 4.52 -10.31
C THR A 26 -15.62 4.95 -9.22
N LYS A 27 -16.07 6.20 -9.19
CA LYS A 27 -17.11 6.69 -8.27
C LYS A 27 -18.40 5.88 -8.39
N ALA A 28 -18.85 5.61 -9.62
CA ALA A 28 -20.04 4.80 -9.87
C ALA A 28 -19.91 3.35 -9.36
N TYR A 29 -18.70 2.80 -9.39
CA TYR A 29 -18.43 1.49 -8.80
C TYR A 29 -18.53 1.53 -7.28
N PHE A 30 -17.93 2.53 -6.65
CA PHE A 30 -18.02 2.70 -5.18
C PHE A 30 -19.42 3.01 -4.68
N SER A 31 -20.28 3.65 -5.49
CA SER A 31 -21.69 3.86 -5.16
C SER A 31 -22.57 2.62 -5.39
N GLY A 32 -21.99 1.51 -5.88
CA GLY A 32 -22.72 0.27 -6.19
C GLY A 32 -23.59 0.35 -7.46
N SER A 33 -23.43 1.39 -8.28
CA SER A 33 -24.24 1.59 -9.48
C SER A 33 -23.82 0.71 -10.65
N VAL A 34 -22.58 0.22 -10.64
CA VAL A 34 -22.00 -0.68 -11.64
C VAL A 34 -21.13 -1.74 -10.96
N SER A 35 -20.97 -2.89 -11.61
CA SER A 35 -20.11 -3.97 -11.11
C SER A 35 -18.63 -3.72 -11.42
N ALA A 36 -17.74 -4.39 -10.68
CA ALA A 36 -16.30 -4.34 -10.93
C ALA A 36 -15.92 -4.73 -12.37
N ALA A 37 -16.67 -5.66 -12.99
CA ALA A 37 -16.42 -6.12 -14.36
C ALA A 37 -16.81 -5.06 -15.40
N GLU A 38 -17.96 -4.41 -15.22
CA GLU A 38 -18.41 -3.31 -16.08
C GLU A 38 -17.48 -2.11 -15.99
N THR A 39 -17.05 -1.76 -14.77
CA THR A 39 -16.08 -0.68 -14.54
C THR A 39 -14.74 -1.01 -15.19
N ALA A 40 -14.21 -2.22 -15.00
CA ALA A 40 -12.94 -2.63 -15.61
C ALA A 40 -12.98 -2.59 -17.15
N THR A 41 -14.08 -3.05 -17.74
CA THR A 41 -14.29 -3.01 -19.21
C THR A 41 -14.34 -1.56 -19.71
N SER A 42 -15.05 -0.69 -18.98
CA SER A 42 -15.18 0.73 -19.32
C SER A 42 -13.84 1.46 -19.23
N LEU A 43 -13.05 1.16 -18.20
CA LEU A 43 -11.70 1.70 -18.03
C LEU A 43 -10.77 1.26 -19.16
N ILE A 44 -10.78 -0.02 -19.54
CA ILE A 44 -9.96 -0.51 -20.66
C ILE A 44 -10.36 0.16 -21.97
N SER A 45 -11.66 0.25 -22.24
CA SER A 45 -12.18 0.97 -23.41
C SER A 45 -11.72 2.45 -23.40
N PHE A 46 -11.78 3.11 -22.24
CA PHE A 46 -11.30 4.48 -22.09
C PHE A 46 -9.81 4.61 -22.43
N PHE A 47 -8.95 3.75 -21.88
CA PHE A 47 -7.50 3.80 -22.17
C PHE A 47 -7.14 3.37 -23.59
N ASN A 48 -7.97 2.54 -24.23
CA ASN A 48 -7.79 2.15 -25.63
C ASN A 48 -8.15 3.28 -26.60
N ASN A 49 -9.09 4.14 -26.23
CA ASN A 49 -9.60 5.22 -27.07
C ASN A 49 -9.02 6.60 -26.71
N ASN A 50 -8.17 6.67 -25.68
CA ASN A 50 -7.57 7.91 -25.21
C ASN A 50 -6.05 7.81 -25.19
N ASP A 51 -5.41 8.48 -26.13
CA ASP A 51 -3.94 8.47 -26.24
C ASP A 51 -3.25 9.22 -25.10
N GLU A 52 -3.94 10.16 -24.45
CA GLU A 52 -3.38 11.02 -23.42
C GLU A 52 -3.46 10.38 -22.02
N ALA A 53 -4.43 9.51 -21.77
CA ALA A 53 -4.64 8.85 -20.49
C ALA A 53 -4.11 7.41 -20.49
N LYS A 54 -3.32 7.05 -19.47
CA LYS A 54 -2.74 5.71 -19.35
C LYS A 54 -3.14 5.05 -18.02
N LEU A 55 -3.25 3.73 -18.04
CA LEU A 55 -3.60 2.93 -16.87
C LEU A 55 -2.67 3.20 -15.67
N PHE A 56 -1.37 3.39 -15.89
CA PHE A 56 -0.45 3.71 -14.81
C PHE A 56 -0.80 5.04 -14.10
N GLN A 57 -1.30 6.03 -14.85
CA GLN A 57 -1.70 7.32 -14.29
C GLN A 57 -2.95 7.15 -13.45
N TYR A 58 -3.91 6.35 -13.91
CA TYR A 58 -5.07 5.96 -13.11
C TYR A 58 -4.68 5.29 -11.79
N ILE A 59 -3.74 4.34 -11.84
CA ILE A 59 -3.25 3.69 -10.62
C ILE A 59 -2.58 4.71 -9.69
N ALA A 60 -1.70 5.56 -10.23
CA ALA A 60 -0.93 6.51 -9.42
C ALA A 60 -1.73 7.70 -8.88
N TRP A 61 -2.79 8.13 -9.57
CA TRP A 61 -3.53 9.36 -9.25
C TRP A 61 -4.91 9.09 -8.66
N ILE A 62 -5.46 7.89 -8.83
CA ILE A 62 -6.76 7.51 -8.27
C ILE A 62 -6.59 6.36 -7.29
N VAL A 63 -6.08 5.20 -7.72
CA VAL A 63 -6.05 4.00 -6.87
C VAL A 63 -5.14 4.18 -5.65
N LEU A 64 -3.92 4.66 -5.83
CA LEU A 64 -2.97 4.84 -4.73
C LEU A 64 -3.42 5.93 -3.74
N PRO A 65 -3.77 7.16 -4.17
CA PRO A 65 -4.26 8.19 -3.24
C PRO A 65 -5.52 7.77 -2.50
N MET A 66 -6.43 7.04 -3.15
CA MET A 66 -7.62 6.50 -2.51
C MET A 66 -7.25 5.45 -1.45
N ALA A 67 -6.28 4.56 -1.75
CA ALA A 67 -5.79 3.59 -0.78
C ALA A 67 -5.01 4.22 0.39
N GLU A 68 -4.33 5.35 0.17
CA GLU A 68 -3.63 6.13 1.21
C GLU A 68 -4.61 6.76 2.18
N GLN A 69 -5.68 7.39 1.65
CA GLN A 69 -6.58 8.25 2.41
C GLN A 69 -7.82 7.51 2.96
N LEU A 70 -8.31 6.49 2.25
CA LEU A 70 -9.58 5.82 2.52
C LEU A 70 -9.37 4.30 2.66
N PRO A 71 -8.86 3.79 3.80
CA PRO A 71 -8.48 2.38 3.96
C PRO A 71 -9.63 1.38 3.83
N GLU A 72 -10.87 1.80 4.05
CA GLU A 72 -12.09 1.01 3.82
C GLU A 72 -12.29 0.63 2.35
N THR A 73 -11.62 1.32 1.42
CA THR A 73 -11.73 1.09 -0.02
C THR A 73 -10.87 -0.07 -0.51
N HIS A 74 -9.93 -0.56 0.31
CA HIS A 74 -8.89 -1.52 -0.12
C HIS A 74 -9.45 -2.76 -0.80
N GLU A 75 -10.41 -3.46 -0.19
CA GLU A 75 -10.99 -4.68 -0.77
C GLU A 75 -11.69 -4.41 -2.11
N THR A 76 -12.45 -3.32 -2.18
CA THR A 76 -13.16 -2.89 -3.39
C THR A 76 -12.18 -2.55 -4.52
N LEU A 77 -11.08 -1.87 -4.21
CA LEU A 77 -9.99 -1.58 -5.15
C LEU A 77 -9.31 -2.87 -5.64
N ILE A 78 -9.04 -3.83 -4.74
CA ILE A 78 -8.45 -5.13 -5.12
C ILE A 78 -9.34 -5.89 -6.08
N GLN A 79 -10.65 -5.90 -5.84
CA GLN A 79 -11.62 -6.52 -6.76
C GLN A 79 -11.55 -5.89 -8.16
N LEU A 80 -11.53 -4.56 -8.23
CA LEU A 80 -11.43 -3.83 -9.51
C LEU A 80 -10.10 -4.12 -10.22
N LEU A 81 -8.97 -4.03 -9.51
CA LEU A 81 -7.65 -4.33 -10.07
C LEU A 81 -7.54 -5.77 -10.55
N THR A 82 -8.17 -6.72 -9.86
CA THR A 82 -8.22 -8.12 -10.30
C THR A 82 -8.97 -8.26 -11.62
N LYS A 83 -10.12 -7.59 -11.77
CA LYS A 83 -10.87 -7.60 -13.04
C LYS A 83 -10.11 -6.92 -14.16
N LEU A 84 -9.46 -5.78 -13.89
CA LEU A 84 -8.59 -5.11 -14.85
C LEU A 84 -7.45 -6.02 -15.30
N LYS A 85 -6.76 -6.72 -14.37
CA LYS A 85 -5.71 -7.68 -14.70
C LYS A 85 -6.23 -8.76 -15.65
N CYS A 86 -7.33 -9.43 -15.29
CA CYS A 86 -7.90 -10.51 -16.11
C CYS A 86 -8.20 -10.06 -17.54
N LEU A 87 -8.76 -8.87 -17.72
CA LEU A 87 -9.07 -8.34 -19.06
C LEU A 87 -7.80 -7.96 -19.83
N LEU A 88 -6.82 -7.32 -19.18
CA LEU A 88 -5.54 -6.97 -19.82
C LEU A 88 -4.74 -8.21 -20.24
N GLU A 89 -4.87 -9.32 -19.52
CA GLU A 89 -4.23 -10.58 -19.89
C GLU A 89 -4.86 -11.26 -21.10
N SER A 90 -6.09 -10.89 -21.45
CA SER A 90 -6.82 -11.43 -22.60
C SER A 90 -6.56 -10.68 -23.92
N GLU A 91 -5.93 -9.51 -23.89
CA GLU A 91 -5.61 -8.73 -25.09
C GLU A 91 -4.22 -9.11 -25.68
N ASP A 92 -4.14 -9.29 -27.00
CA ASP A 92 -2.95 -9.72 -27.78
C ASP A 92 -1.72 -8.78 -27.69
N ASN A 93 -1.81 -7.66 -26.96
CA ASN A 93 -0.73 -6.65 -26.84
C ASN A 93 -0.18 -6.49 -25.40
N LYS A 94 -0.28 -7.58 -24.62
CA LYS A 94 0.02 -7.72 -23.19
C LYS A 94 1.38 -7.16 -22.74
N GLN A 95 2.47 -7.49 -23.44
CA GLN A 95 3.82 -7.23 -22.93
C GLN A 95 4.26 -5.77 -23.00
N HIS A 96 3.90 -5.04 -24.06
CA HIS A 96 4.38 -3.68 -24.24
C HIS A 96 3.66 -2.68 -23.31
N ARG A 97 2.36 -2.89 -23.08
CA ARG A 97 1.54 -2.03 -22.19
C ARG A 97 1.89 -2.21 -20.72
N LEU A 98 2.12 -3.45 -20.27
CA LEU A 98 2.48 -3.73 -18.87
C LEU A 98 3.88 -3.17 -18.54
N GLN A 99 4.88 -3.33 -19.41
CA GLN A 99 6.25 -2.87 -19.16
C GLN A 99 6.41 -1.34 -19.07
N LEU A 100 5.72 -0.58 -19.94
CA LEU A 100 5.71 0.90 -19.87
C LEU A 100 5.01 1.41 -18.60
N ASN A 101 3.98 0.69 -18.13
CA ASN A 101 3.28 1.03 -16.89
C ASN A 101 4.14 0.77 -15.65
N GLU A 102 4.98 -0.28 -15.65
CA GLU A 102 5.82 -0.64 -14.50
C GLU A 102 6.90 0.41 -14.18
N LEU A 103 7.56 0.99 -15.19
CA LEU A 103 8.63 1.98 -15.01
C LEU A 103 8.13 3.30 -14.42
N SER A 104 6.98 3.81 -14.88
CA SER A 104 6.41 5.06 -14.36
C SER A 104 5.85 4.89 -12.95
N LEU A 105 5.16 3.78 -12.68
CA LEU A 105 4.73 3.44 -11.32
C LEU A 105 5.92 3.33 -10.39
N LYS A 106 7.03 2.72 -10.83
CA LYS A 106 8.25 2.62 -10.05
C LYS A 106 8.71 3.99 -9.51
N TYR A 107 8.77 5.03 -10.34
CA TYR A 107 9.16 6.38 -9.89
C TYR A 107 8.18 6.99 -8.88
N GLU A 108 6.88 6.96 -9.19
CA GLU A 108 5.81 7.44 -8.30
C GLU A 108 5.85 6.80 -6.90
N LEU A 109 6.32 5.57 -6.84
CA LEU A 109 6.41 4.77 -5.63
C LEU A 109 7.72 4.97 -4.87
N ASP A 110 8.81 5.28 -5.57
CA ASP A 110 10.04 5.74 -4.93
C ASP A 110 9.82 7.09 -4.27
N GLU A 111 9.15 8.03 -4.95
CA GLU A 111 8.86 9.34 -4.37
C GLU A 111 7.99 9.24 -3.11
N ARG A 112 6.97 8.37 -3.13
CA ARG A 112 6.17 8.06 -1.93
C ARG A 112 7.02 7.38 -0.86
N GLY A 113 7.82 6.39 -1.22
CA GLY A 113 8.73 5.72 -0.28
C GLY A 113 9.71 6.68 0.39
N LEU A 114 10.21 7.69 -0.33
CA LEU A 114 11.05 8.77 0.22
C LEU A 114 10.25 9.71 1.13
N ARG A 115 9.02 10.07 0.73
CA ARG A 115 8.11 10.92 1.52
C ARG A 115 7.76 10.28 2.86
N TYR A 116 7.56 8.96 2.88
CA TYR A 116 7.15 8.21 4.06
C TYR A 116 8.32 7.63 4.87
N GLY A 117 9.47 7.41 4.23
CA GLY A 117 10.63 6.73 4.81
C GLY A 117 11.51 7.57 5.73
N ASP A 118 11.34 8.90 5.74
CA ASP A 118 12.05 9.83 6.64
C ASP A 118 11.21 11.10 6.87
N PRO A 119 10.13 11.03 7.68
CA PRO A 119 9.32 12.21 7.96
C PRO A 119 10.15 13.17 8.81
N ASP A 120 10.60 14.25 8.17
CA ASP A 120 11.24 15.42 8.78
C ASP A 120 10.66 15.72 10.19
N PRO A 121 11.50 15.71 11.24
CA PRO A 121 11.05 15.80 12.64
C PRO A 121 10.26 17.08 12.98
N ASP A 122 10.33 18.13 12.14
CA ASP A 122 9.78 19.45 12.43
C ASP A 122 8.30 19.63 11.99
N LYS A 123 7.66 18.62 11.38
CA LYS A 123 6.33 18.75 10.73
C LYS A 123 5.14 18.10 11.44
N GLY A 124 5.17 18.00 12.77
CA GLY A 124 4.07 17.63 13.69
C GLY A 124 2.81 16.95 13.09
N ALA A 125 1.80 17.72 12.70
CA ALA A 125 0.52 17.19 12.19
C ALA A 125 0.64 16.50 10.82
N LEU A 126 1.47 17.03 9.92
CA LEU A 126 1.75 16.43 8.62
C LEU A 126 2.42 15.05 8.80
N ARG A 127 3.26 14.87 9.83
CA ARG A 127 3.89 13.59 10.13
C ARG A 127 2.88 12.49 10.49
N ASN A 128 1.90 12.80 11.35
CA ASN A 128 0.89 11.82 11.74
C ASN A 128 0.05 11.38 10.53
N MET A 129 -0.32 12.33 9.70
CA MET A 129 -1.04 12.09 8.44
C MET A 129 -0.23 11.18 7.50
N LEU A 130 1.03 11.54 7.23
CA LEU A 130 1.90 10.74 6.36
C LEU A 130 2.15 9.33 6.91
N ARG A 131 2.21 9.16 8.23
CA ARG A 131 2.36 7.85 8.88
C ARG A 131 1.14 6.96 8.67
N GLU A 132 -0.06 7.54 8.80
CA GLU A 132 -1.30 6.82 8.59
C GLU A 132 -1.44 6.41 7.12
N GLU A 133 -1.19 7.34 6.19
CA GLU A 133 -1.13 7.05 4.75
C GLU A 133 -0.13 5.94 4.45
N TRP A 134 1.07 5.98 5.03
CA TRP A 134 2.09 4.94 4.85
C TRP A 134 1.62 3.56 5.32
N THR A 135 0.95 3.51 6.48
CA THR A 135 0.40 2.27 7.02
C THR A 135 -0.71 1.74 6.12
N ASN A 136 -1.62 2.61 5.67
CA ASN A 136 -2.73 2.27 4.78
C ASN A 136 -2.21 1.75 3.44
N VAL A 137 -1.23 2.43 2.84
CA VAL A 137 -0.67 2.03 1.55
C VAL A 137 0.08 0.71 1.65
N ASN A 138 0.73 0.41 2.78
CA ASN A 138 1.38 -0.90 2.99
C ASN A 138 0.37 -2.02 3.19
N ARG A 139 -0.76 -1.76 3.87
CA ARG A 139 -1.87 -2.72 3.91
C ARG A 139 -2.39 -3.01 2.52
N PHE A 140 -2.66 -1.97 1.73
CA PHE A 140 -3.10 -2.14 0.35
C PHE A 140 -2.07 -2.91 -0.48
N ALA A 141 -0.77 -2.59 -0.36
CA ALA A 141 0.30 -3.31 -1.03
C ALA A 141 0.34 -4.80 -0.67
N ALA A 142 0.15 -5.13 0.61
CA ALA A 142 0.09 -6.51 1.07
C ALA A 142 -1.13 -7.24 0.49
N LEU A 143 -2.30 -6.59 0.42
CA LEU A 143 -3.49 -7.15 -0.22
C LEU A 143 -3.29 -7.36 -1.74
N VAL A 144 -2.63 -6.43 -2.44
CA VAL A 144 -2.24 -6.58 -3.86
C VAL A 144 -1.35 -7.81 -4.04
N HIS A 145 -0.37 -8.00 -3.15
CA HIS A 145 0.50 -9.18 -3.18
C HIS A 145 -0.28 -10.48 -2.92
N LYS A 146 -1.11 -10.49 -1.88
CA LYS A 146 -1.97 -11.63 -1.51
C LYS A 146 -2.92 -12.04 -2.62
N ALA A 147 -3.45 -11.08 -3.37
CA ALA A 147 -4.31 -11.30 -4.52
C ALA A 147 -3.56 -11.80 -5.79
N GLY A 148 -2.23 -11.95 -5.73
CA GLY A 148 -1.44 -12.40 -6.88
C GLY A 148 -1.37 -11.38 -8.02
N LEU A 149 -1.61 -10.10 -7.71
CA LEU A 149 -1.54 -9.00 -8.68
C LEU A 149 -0.09 -8.53 -8.87
N GLU A 150 0.86 -9.47 -8.83
CA GLU A 150 2.27 -9.13 -8.65
C GLU A 150 2.89 -8.36 -9.82
N ASP A 151 2.35 -8.58 -11.01
CA ASP A 151 2.72 -7.95 -12.27
C ASP A 151 2.21 -6.49 -12.35
N LEU A 152 1.20 -6.14 -11.55
CA LEU A 152 0.82 -4.75 -11.29
C LEU A 152 1.62 -4.16 -10.09
N SER A 153 2.51 -4.95 -9.48
CA SER A 153 3.04 -4.74 -8.13
C SER A 153 4.56 -4.54 -8.03
N ALA A 154 5.17 -3.83 -8.99
CA ALA A 154 6.46 -3.18 -8.70
C ALA A 154 6.39 -2.40 -7.35
N PHE A 155 5.20 -1.88 -7.04
CA PHE A 155 4.77 -1.39 -5.73
C PHE A 155 4.91 -2.36 -4.57
N ALA A 156 4.20 -3.48 -4.60
CA ALA A 156 4.17 -4.42 -3.48
C ALA A 156 5.56 -5.03 -3.23
N LYS A 157 6.30 -5.34 -4.30
CA LYS A 157 7.70 -5.80 -4.23
C LYS A 157 8.66 -4.77 -3.64
N ARG A 158 8.39 -3.47 -3.84
CA ARG A 158 9.21 -2.39 -3.27
C ARG A 158 8.84 -2.07 -1.84
N THR A 159 7.56 -1.93 -1.56
CA THR A 159 7.06 -1.68 -0.20
C THR A 159 7.43 -2.82 0.73
N ILE A 160 7.33 -4.09 0.33
CA ILE A 160 7.88 -5.18 1.15
C ILE A 160 9.40 -5.08 1.34
N THR A 161 10.13 -4.59 0.32
CA THR A 161 11.57 -4.40 0.46
C THR A 161 11.90 -3.31 1.47
N PHE A 162 11.17 -2.19 1.46
CA PHE A 162 11.33 -1.10 2.42
C PHE A 162 10.80 -1.44 3.81
N ALA A 163 9.59 -1.98 3.89
CA ALA A 163 8.89 -2.28 5.13
C ALA A 163 9.47 -3.51 5.83
N ILE A 164 9.88 -4.54 5.11
CA ILE A 164 10.33 -5.82 5.68
C ILE A 164 11.82 -6.06 5.42
N ARG A 165 12.25 -6.15 4.15
CA ARG A 165 13.57 -6.71 3.81
C ARG A 165 14.76 -5.82 4.19
N ARG A 166 14.59 -4.50 4.27
CA ARG A 166 15.65 -3.58 4.71
C ARG A 166 15.85 -3.55 6.23
N GLY A 167 15.08 -4.31 7.01
CA GLY A 167 15.24 -4.35 8.46
C GLY A 167 15.01 -2.99 9.15
N GLY A 168 14.27 -2.08 8.50
CA GLY A 168 14.01 -0.72 8.98
C GLY A 168 13.16 -0.65 10.27
N TRP A 169 12.83 -1.79 10.87
CA TRP A 169 12.04 -1.89 12.10
C TRP A 169 12.85 -1.37 13.27
N ARG A 170 14.18 -1.44 13.13
CA ARG A 170 15.15 -0.86 14.03
C ARG A 170 15.74 0.39 13.38
N VAL A 171 14.94 1.45 13.25
CA VAL A 171 15.49 2.80 13.05
C VAL A 171 16.35 3.07 14.27
N ASN A 172 17.66 2.84 14.18
CA ASN A 172 18.73 3.08 15.18
C ASN A 172 18.24 3.61 16.54
N TRP A 173 17.42 2.84 17.24
CA TRP A 173 16.89 3.25 18.53
C TRP A 173 18.00 2.95 19.51
N LYS A 174 18.79 3.99 19.82
CA LYS A 174 19.96 3.88 20.72
C LYS A 174 19.58 4.00 22.19
N GLY A 175 18.28 3.98 22.52
CA GLY A 175 17.79 3.94 23.90
C GLY A 175 17.96 5.22 24.71
N ASP A 176 18.59 6.27 24.16
CA ASP A 176 18.73 7.54 24.86
C ASP A 176 17.52 8.45 24.60
N ALA A 177 16.60 8.45 25.56
CA ALA A 177 15.67 9.50 25.96
C ALA A 177 14.83 10.22 24.87
N THR A 178 13.56 9.80 24.75
CA THR A 178 12.38 10.68 24.80
C THR A 178 12.35 11.93 23.90
N THR A 179 12.57 11.77 22.59
CA THR A 179 11.91 12.67 21.64
C THR A 179 10.74 11.91 21.01
N SER A 180 9.52 12.42 21.21
CA SER A 180 8.26 11.91 20.62
C SER A 180 8.41 11.46 19.15
N ASN A 181 9.30 12.12 18.40
CA ASN A 181 9.57 11.87 17.00
C ASN A 181 10.16 10.47 16.69
N GLN A 182 11.10 9.97 17.50
CA GLN A 182 11.72 8.65 17.24
C GLN A 182 10.74 7.50 17.49
N LEU A 183 9.93 7.62 18.54
CA LEU A 183 8.88 6.65 18.86
C LEU A 183 7.78 6.67 17.80
N GLN A 184 7.38 7.84 17.32
CA GLN A 184 6.40 7.96 16.24
C GLN A 184 6.91 7.42 14.89
N ALA A 185 8.20 7.57 14.60
CA ALA A 185 8.83 6.94 13.44
C ALA A 185 8.82 5.41 13.57
N LEU A 186 9.18 4.88 14.76
CA LEU A 186 9.08 3.45 15.07
C LEU A 186 7.65 2.94 14.86
N GLU A 187 6.64 3.65 15.35
CA GLU A 187 5.23 3.29 15.17
C GLU A 187 4.83 3.21 13.69
N GLY A 188 5.30 4.14 12.85
CA GLY A 188 5.02 4.13 11.42
C GLY A 188 5.66 2.96 10.67
N HIS A 189 6.95 2.71 10.92
CA HIS A 189 7.67 1.60 10.30
C HIS A 189 7.16 0.24 10.79
N ALA A 190 6.94 0.10 12.10
CA ALA A 190 6.35 -1.10 12.67
C ALA A 190 4.94 -1.32 12.12
N GLY A 191 4.07 -0.31 12.13
CA GLY A 191 2.72 -0.37 11.58
C GLY A 191 2.70 -0.87 10.14
N ALA A 192 3.52 -0.28 9.25
CA ALA A 192 3.64 -0.71 7.86
C ALA A 192 4.13 -2.16 7.72
N ALA A 193 5.16 -2.56 8.47
CA ALA A 193 5.67 -3.93 8.44
C ALA A 193 4.63 -4.95 8.96
N MET A 194 3.86 -4.58 10.00
CA MET A 194 2.86 -5.47 10.58
C MET A 194 1.73 -5.78 9.61
N GLN A 195 1.31 -4.81 8.79
CA GLN A 195 0.29 -5.05 7.77
C GLN A 195 0.68 -6.19 6.82
N TRP A 196 1.94 -6.26 6.43
CA TRP A 196 2.45 -7.33 5.60
C TRP A 196 2.46 -8.70 6.29
N LEU A 197 2.84 -8.75 7.57
CA LEU A 197 2.81 -9.99 8.32
C LEU A 197 1.38 -10.48 8.54
N LEU A 198 0.45 -9.57 8.87
CA LEU A 198 -0.96 -9.90 9.08
C LEU A 198 -1.60 -10.48 7.82
N GLU A 199 -1.33 -9.87 6.67
CA GLU A 199 -1.95 -10.27 5.40
C GLU A 199 -1.24 -11.44 4.72
N CYS A 200 0.10 -11.51 4.84
CA CYS A 200 0.93 -12.33 3.95
C CYS A 200 1.93 -13.26 4.66
N ALA A 201 1.99 -13.34 6.00
CA ALA A 201 3.05 -14.07 6.70
C ALA A 201 3.31 -15.49 6.18
N HIS A 202 2.27 -16.30 5.93
CA HIS A 202 2.42 -17.65 5.38
C HIS A 202 3.07 -17.66 3.98
N SER A 203 2.59 -16.80 3.07
CA SER A 203 3.14 -16.70 1.71
C SER A 203 4.60 -16.23 1.75
N LEU A 204 4.90 -15.23 2.59
CA LEU A 204 6.24 -14.70 2.74
C LEU A 204 7.21 -15.74 3.32
N TYR A 205 6.83 -16.41 4.41
CA TYR A 205 7.67 -17.42 5.06
C TYR A 205 7.94 -18.64 4.16
N SER A 206 6.94 -19.07 3.39
CA SER A 206 7.05 -20.27 2.54
C SER A 206 7.80 -20.02 1.23
N LYS A 207 7.70 -18.82 0.64
CA LYS A 207 8.21 -18.53 -0.71
C LYS A 207 9.48 -17.68 -0.74
N ASP A 208 9.77 -16.91 0.30
CA ASP A 208 10.92 -16.00 0.33
C ASP A 208 11.99 -16.51 1.31
N ARG A 209 13.12 -16.96 0.74
CA ARG A 209 14.25 -17.48 1.52
C ARG A 209 14.85 -16.43 2.45
N THR A 210 14.99 -15.19 2.00
CA THR A 210 15.54 -14.10 2.81
C THR A 210 14.64 -13.81 4.00
N VAL A 211 13.33 -13.77 3.77
CA VAL A 211 12.32 -13.66 4.84
C VAL A 211 12.46 -14.81 5.84
N LYS A 212 12.56 -16.05 5.35
CA LYS A 212 12.68 -17.23 6.21
C LYS A 212 13.95 -17.22 7.08
N GLU A 213 15.08 -16.80 6.51
CA GLU A 213 16.35 -16.67 7.22
C GLU A 213 16.34 -15.56 8.28
N SER A 214 15.60 -14.47 8.05
CA SER A 214 15.44 -13.36 9.00
C SER A 214 14.28 -13.53 10.00
N TRP A 215 13.45 -14.57 9.87
CA TRP A 215 12.19 -14.70 10.61
C TRP A 215 12.35 -14.64 12.13
N ASN A 216 13.33 -15.36 12.69
CA ASN A 216 13.59 -15.36 14.14
C ASN A 216 14.05 -14.00 14.65
N GLN A 217 14.84 -13.27 13.85
CA GLN A 217 15.28 -11.93 14.21
C GLN A 217 14.08 -10.98 14.26
N TRP A 218 13.20 -11.04 13.26
CA TRP A 218 11.98 -10.22 13.21
C TRP A 218 11.00 -10.54 14.33
N GLU A 219 10.85 -11.81 14.69
CA GLU A 219 10.04 -12.22 15.84
C GLU A 219 10.60 -11.61 17.14
N GLY A 220 11.92 -11.63 17.33
CA GLY A 220 12.60 -11.02 18.47
C GLY A 220 12.49 -9.48 18.49
N ASP A 221 12.66 -8.83 17.34
CA ASP A 221 12.51 -7.38 17.20
C ASP A 221 11.08 -6.95 17.51
N LEU A 222 10.09 -7.72 17.04
CA LEU A 222 8.68 -7.43 17.28
C LEU A 222 8.29 -7.63 18.75
N GLN A 223 8.79 -8.69 19.38
CA GLN A 223 8.63 -8.91 20.82
C GLN A 223 9.20 -7.72 21.61
N TRP A 224 10.39 -7.25 21.25
CA TRP A 224 11.00 -6.07 21.85
C TRP A 224 10.17 -4.79 21.66
N ILE A 225 9.57 -4.56 20.48
CA ILE A 225 8.68 -3.42 20.22
C ILE A 225 7.43 -3.48 21.12
N VAL A 226 6.80 -4.66 21.25
CA VAL A 226 5.61 -4.85 22.09
C VAL A 226 5.87 -4.52 23.56
N GLU A 227 7.09 -4.78 24.03
CA GLU A 227 7.54 -4.52 25.40
C GLU A 227 7.82 -3.03 25.69
N GLN A 228 7.81 -2.15 24.68
CA GLN A 228 8.01 -0.72 24.89
C GLN A 228 6.80 -0.10 25.61
N THR A 229 7.07 0.59 26.73
CA THR A 229 6.03 1.17 27.60
C THR A 229 5.27 2.32 26.94
N ASP A 230 5.95 3.10 26.10
CA ASP A 230 5.41 4.35 25.56
C ASP A 230 4.71 4.19 24.21
N LEU A 231 4.70 2.97 23.64
CA LEU A 231 4.03 2.68 22.38
C LEU A 231 2.51 2.90 22.49
N CYS A 232 1.89 3.54 21.50
CA CYS A 232 0.44 3.69 21.50
C CYS A 232 -0.27 2.32 21.39
N ASP A 233 -1.44 2.23 22.03
CA ASP A 233 -2.18 0.96 22.16
C ASP A 233 -2.55 0.34 20.80
N LYS A 234 -2.91 1.17 19.81
CA LYS A 234 -3.21 0.69 18.45
C LYS A 234 -2.02 -0.03 17.82
N THR A 235 -0.83 0.55 17.89
CA THR A 235 0.39 -0.05 17.33
C THR A 235 0.80 -1.28 18.14
N ARG A 236 0.67 -1.23 19.47
CA ARG A 236 0.93 -2.37 20.35
C ARG A 236 0.06 -3.58 19.98
N LEU A 237 -1.25 -3.37 19.81
CA LEU A 237 -2.19 -4.43 19.42
C LEU A 237 -1.83 -5.01 18.05
N LEU A 238 -1.55 -4.17 17.05
CA LEU A 238 -1.11 -4.63 15.72
C LEU A 238 0.17 -5.47 15.78
N CYS A 239 1.13 -5.04 16.60
CA CYS A 239 2.37 -5.77 16.81
C CYS A 239 2.14 -7.13 17.49
N GLN A 240 1.26 -7.19 18.50
CA GLN A 240 0.91 -8.44 19.18
C GLN A 240 0.18 -9.42 18.26
N GLU A 241 -0.74 -8.93 17.42
CA GLU A 241 -1.46 -9.75 16.46
C GLU A 241 -0.51 -10.30 15.39
N ALA A 242 0.37 -9.46 14.84
CA ALA A 242 1.37 -9.88 13.88
C ALA A 242 2.36 -10.89 14.47
N LEU A 243 2.77 -10.70 15.73
CA LEU A 243 3.64 -11.64 16.45
C LEU A 243 2.98 -13.01 16.62
N THR A 244 1.69 -13.01 16.98
CA THR A 244 0.88 -14.23 17.08
C THR A 244 0.84 -14.94 15.72
N ARG A 245 0.51 -14.19 14.66
CA ARG A 245 0.49 -14.72 13.29
C ARG A 245 1.84 -15.31 12.87
N MET A 246 2.94 -14.64 13.19
CA MET A 246 4.30 -15.12 12.86
C MET A 246 4.63 -16.45 13.54
N ARG A 247 4.19 -16.63 14.79
CA ARG A 247 4.37 -17.87 15.56
C ARG A 247 3.52 -19.01 14.99
N ASP A 248 2.28 -18.72 14.63
CA ASP A 248 1.35 -19.71 14.04
C ASP A 248 1.87 -20.28 12.72
N VAL A 249 2.52 -19.48 11.88
CA VAL A 249 3.09 -19.91 10.59
C VAL A 249 4.15 -21.00 10.74
N ARG A 250 4.76 -21.15 11.92
CA ARG A 250 5.83 -22.11 12.20
C ARG A 250 5.31 -23.47 12.66
N VAL A 251 4.06 -23.56 13.11
CA VAL A 251 3.41 -24.77 13.66
C VAL A 251 2.77 -25.58 12.54
#